data_AF-A0A7R9DIC6-F1
#
_entry.id   AF-A0A7R9DIC6-F1
#
_cell.length_a   1.000
_cell.length_b   1.000
_cell.length_c   1.000
_cell.angle_alpha   90.00
_cell.angle_beta   90.00
_cell.angle_gamma   90.00
#
_symmetry.space_group_name_H-M   'P 1'
#
loop_
_entity.id
_entity.type
_entity.pdbx_description
1 polymer ?
#
loop_
_entity_poly.entity_id
_entity_poly.type
_entity_poly.pdbx_seq_one_letter_code
_entity_poly.pdbx_strand_id
1 'polypeptide(L)'
;MLTPEDCSVPESEPPTIVFSSTVDIRRLFLNGSSYPGNSSVSPLHTQALEFDHRNQTLCYIHQNESVKATLSCSHIDDLSSAWDLPSPAMFPLDSMTHIALDWISSNWYFLDDNREMVFLCNSTLASCVILIDVNLSKPRGIALDPTKGLMFFTKWGASTPMLERALLDGTNRTSLVNRKIVYPYGVTVDFPTQHVYWVDTYLDFVERVDYDGRHRRTIKKGFPCRRIDFERNLFLVFSHLERADKFRWPVLKRKLCGSIGGHPARRSKVNLGVHILFTEAISGGDIVTHTLPLPQPSLHILIAESECTHHLYQAVVHLQVQNLYDITIFENNLFMTSWRNESIIRLDKYQSDNHETVANFSRPFAIHVYHRQRQPDVWHPCKEHNGLCDHICIPAWKRNVFVVQCLCQAGYRLSRGGQCL
;
A
#
# COMPACT_ATOMS: atom_id res chain seq x y z
N MET A 1 -28.20 4.46 -10.97
CA MET A 1 -28.50 4.85 -9.58
C MET A 1 -28.69 3.53 -8.84
N LEU A 2 -27.92 3.28 -7.77
CA LEU A 2 -28.08 2.08 -6.94
C LEU A 2 -29.42 2.16 -6.22
N THR A 3 -30.17 1.07 -6.16
CA THR A 3 -31.46 1.02 -5.45
C THR A 3 -31.24 0.62 -3.97
N PRO A 4 -32.20 0.89 -3.07
CA PRO A 4 -32.10 0.48 -1.67
C PRO A 4 -31.95 -1.05 -1.46
N GLU A 5 -32.41 -1.87 -2.41
CA GLU A 5 -32.22 -3.34 -2.40
C GLU A 5 -30.76 -3.76 -2.70
N ASP A 6 -29.97 -2.88 -3.33
CA ASP A 6 -28.53 -3.08 -3.50
C ASP A 6 -27.75 -2.83 -2.18
N CYS A 7 -28.37 -2.16 -1.20
CA CYS A 7 -27.74 -1.82 0.09
C CYS A 7 -27.86 -2.93 1.16
N SER A 8 -28.82 -3.85 1.05
CA SER A 8 -28.92 -4.99 1.98
C SER A 8 -27.96 -6.10 1.57
N VAL A 9 -27.09 -6.54 2.49
CA VAL A 9 -26.28 -7.76 2.33
C VAL A 9 -27.26 -8.94 2.23
N PRO A 10 -27.30 -9.67 1.10
CA PRO A 10 -28.08 -10.90 1.03
C PRO A 10 -27.54 -11.89 2.06
N GLU A 11 -28.40 -12.49 2.88
CA GLU A 11 -27.98 -13.50 3.88
C GLU A 11 -27.21 -14.68 3.24
N SER A 12 -27.41 -14.91 1.95
CA SER A 12 -26.77 -15.97 1.18
C SER A 12 -25.31 -15.70 0.78
N GLU A 13 -24.82 -14.46 0.87
CA GLU A 13 -23.46 -14.10 0.42
C GLU A 13 -22.81 -13.07 1.36
N PRO A 14 -22.28 -13.51 2.53
CA PRO A 14 -21.64 -12.61 3.47
C PRO A 14 -20.36 -11.99 2.88
N PRO A 15 -20.03 -10.74 3.22
CA PRO A 15 -18.79 -10.12 2.78
C PRO A 15 -17.57 -10.84 3.38
N THR A 16 -16.54 -10.99 2.56
CA THR A 16 -15.28 -11.67 2.94
C THR A 16 -14.07 -10.85 2.53
N ILE A 17 -12.93 -11.10 3.17
CA ILE A 17 -11.63 -10.52 2.80
C ILE A 17 -10.84 -11.59 2.07
N VAL A 18 -10.30 -11.24 0.91
CA VAL A 18 -9.26 -12.00 0.22
C VAL A 18 -7.96 -11.20 0.25
N PHE A 19 -6.85 -11.85 0.56
CA PHE A 19 -5.55 -11.20 0.61
C PHE A 19 -4.43 -12.18 0.26
N SER A 20 -3.30 -11.63 -0.18
CA SER A 20 -2.06 -12.38 -0.40
C SER A 20 -1.09 -12.17 0.76
N SER A 21 -0.29 -13.19 1.04
CA SER A 21 0.82 -13.14 2.00
C SER A 21 2.10 -13.68 1.36
N THR A 22 3.19 -13.78 2.13
CA THR A 22 4.41 -14.43 1.63
C THR A 22 4.26 -15.93 1.42
N VAL A 23 3.20 -16.55 1.96
CA VAL A 23 3.02 -18.01 1.97
C VAL A 23 1.85 -18.44 1.08
N ASP A 24 0.75 -17.70 1.15
CA ASP A 24 -0.51 -18.09 0.52
C ASP A 24 -1.45 -16.90 0.29
N ILE A 25 -2.45 -17.15 -0.54
CA ILE A 25 -3.67 -16.36 -0.66
C ILE A 25 -4.73 -17.03 0.19
N ARG A 26 -5.48 -16.24 0.97
CA ARG A 26 -6.57 -16.75 1.83
C ARG A 26 -7.82 -15.92 1.73
N ARG A 27 -8.96 -16.58 1.96
CA ARG A 27 -10.28 -15.98 2.18
C ARG A 27 -10.70 -16.10 3.64
N LEU A 28 -11.12 -15.00 4.25
CA LEU A 28 -11.60 -14.91 5.63
C LEU A 28 -12.92 -14.15 5.71
N PHE A 29 -13.70 -14.39 6.75
CA PHE A 29 -14.80 -13.49 7.11
C PHE A 29 -14.25 -12.15 7.60
N LEU A 30 -15.06 -11.08 7.54
CA LEU A 30 -14.64 -9.74 8.00
C LEU A 30 -14.25 -9.67 9.50
N ASN A 31 -14.67 -10.67 10.30
CA ASN A 31 -14.30 -10.82 11.71
C ASN A 31 -12.96 -11.56 11.91
N GLY A 32 -12.29 -11.98 10.84
CA GLY A 32 -11.01 -12.69 10.87
C GLY A 32 -11.11 -14.22 11.00
N SER A 33 -12.31 -14.78 11.16
CA SER A 33 -12.49 -16.23 11.18
C SER A 33 -12.28 -16.83 9.79
N SER A 34 -11.75 -18.06 9.75
CA SER A 34 -11.47 -18.78 8.50
C SER A 34 -12.76 -19.04 7.71
N TYR A 35 -12.71 -18.82 6.39
CA TYR A 35 -13.78 -19.26 5.51
C TYR A 35 -13.70 -20.79 5.31
N PRO A 36 -14.83 -21.52 5.35
CA PRO A 36 -14.83 -22.98 5.24
C PRO A 36 -14.38 -23.46 3.84
N GLY A 37 -14.07 -24.74 3.70
CA GLY A 37 -13.70 -25.35 2.42
C GLY A 37 -12.30 -24.98 1.93
N ASN A 38 -12.09 -25.06 0.61
CA ASN A 38 -10.81 -24.82 -0.05
C ASN A 38 -10.54 -23.30 -0.22
N SER A 39 -10.36 -22.63 0.92
CA SER A 39 -10.28 -21.16 1.02
C SER A 39 -8.85 -20.61 1.03
N SER A 40 -7.87 -21.43 0.68
CA SER A 40 -6.46 -21.02 0.58
C SER A 40 -5.76 -21.68 -0.59
N VAL A 41 -4.87 -20.94 -1.24
CA VAL A 41 -3.96 -21.44 -2.29
C VAL A 41 -2.58 -20.85 -2.06
N SER A 42 -1.51 -21.61 -2.31
CA SER A 42 -0.13 -21.18 -2.08
C SER A 42 0.61 -20.93 -3.40
N PRO A 43 0.29 -19.86 -4.14
CA PRO A 43 1.08 -19.49 -5.31
C PRO A 43 2.43 -18.94 -4.85
N LEU A 44 3.49 -19.24 -5.61
CA LEU A 44 4.81 -18.73 -5.29
C LEU A 44 4.85 -17.21 -5.51
N HIS A 45 5.19 -16.47 -4.45
CA HIS A 45 5.55 -15.04 -4.48
C HIS A 45 4.49 -14.07 -5.05
N THR A 46 3.21 -14.37 -4.89
CA THR A 46 2.13 -13.51 -5.41
C THR A 46 1.92 -12.27 -4.56
N GLN A 47 2.11 -11.09 -5.16
CA GLN A 47 1.78 -9.80 -4.54
C GLN A 47 0.47 -9.22 -5.05
N ALA A 48 0.14 -9.44 -6.33
CA ALA A 48 -1.04 -8.90 -7.00
C ALA A 48 -2.20 -9.92 -7.01
N LEU A 49 -3.39 -9.48 -6.59
CA LEU A 49 -4.64 -10.21 -6.71
C LEU A 49 -5.77 -9.23 -7.04
N GLU A 50 -6.81 -9.71 -7.70
CA GLU A 50 -8.04 -8.98 -7.96
C GLU A 50 -9.18 -9.97 -8.17
N PHE A 51 -10.39 -9.61 -7.75
CA PHE A 51 -11.55 -10.49 -7.90
C PHE A 51 -12.44 -10.04 -9.06
N ASP A 52 -13.21 -10.98 -9.60
CA ASP A 52 -14.36 -10.73 -10.46
C ASP A 52 -15.59 -11.34 -9.79
N HIS A 53 -16.42 -10.50 -9.18
CA HIS A 53 -17.61 -10.93 -8.47
C HIS A 53 -18.64 -11.55 -9.42
N ARG A 54 -18.72 -11.06 -10.66
CA ARG A 54 -19.72 -11.51 -11.61
C ARG A 54 -19.46 -12.94 -12.06
N ASN A 55 -18.19 -13.27 -12.23
CA ASN A 55 -17.75 -14.61 -12.61
C ASN A 55 -17.40 -15.49 -11.40
N GLN A 56 -17.50 -14.96 -10.17
CA GLN A 56 -17.13 -15.63 -8.92
C GLN A 56 -15.68 -16.15 -8.94
N THR A 57 -14.75 -15.32 -9.41
CA THR A 57 -13.35 -15.70 -9.56
C THR A 57 -12.42 -14.78 -8.80
N LEU A 58 -11.30 -15.34 -8.35
CA LEU A 58 -10.15 -14.63 -7.82
C LEU A 58 -8.99 -14.83 -8.78
N CYS A 59 -8.48 -13.74 -9.35
CA CYS A 59 -7.34 -13.77 -10.26
C CYS A 59 -6.10 -13.18 -9.59
N TYR A 60 -4.95 -13.74 -9.88
CA TYR A 60 -3.71 -13.41 -9.21
C TYR A 60 -2.49 -13.76 -10.07
N ILE A 61 -1.39 -13.06 -9.84
CA ILE A 61 -0.14 -13.32 -10.58
C ILE A 61 0.57 -14.52 -9.96
N HIS A 62 0.66 -15.61 -10.71
CA HIS A 62 1.32 -16.84 -10.29
C HIS A 62 2.68 -16.96 -10.97
N GLN A 63 3.73 -17.14 -10.18
CA GLN A 63 5.06 -17.40 -10.70
C GLN A 63 5.33 -18.91 -10.69
N ASN A 64 5.37 -19.53 -11.87
CA ASN A 64 5.74 -20.94 -11.98
C ASN A 64 7.28 -21.08 -11.90
N GLU A 65 7.76 -22.20 -11.34
CA GLU A 65 9.19 -22.53 -11.21
C GLU A 65 9.93 -22.53 -12.57
N SER A 66 9.19 -22.60 -13.69
CA SER A 66 9.70 -22.67 -15.08
C SER A 66 9.77 -21.30 -15.82
N VAL A 67 9.99 -20.21 -15.08
CA VAL A 67 10.52 -18.89 -15.54
C VAL A 67 9.51 -17.80 -15.92
N LYS A 68 8.25 -18.08 -16.27
CA LYS A 68 7.28 -17.01 -16.61
C LYS A 68 6.13 -16.89 -15.63
N ALA A 69 5.85 -15.67 -15.18
CA ALA A 69 4.64 -15.35 -14.46
C ALA A 69 3.41 -15.35 -15.38
N THR A 70 2.33 -15.94 -14.89
CA THR A 70 1.03 -16.02 -15.56
C THR A 70 -0.02 -15.31 -14.69
N LEU A 71 -1.09 -14.83 -15.32
CA LEU A 71 -2.29 -14.44 -14.59
C LEU A 71 -3.14 -15.71 -14.45
N SER A 72 -3.20 -16.26 -13.24
CA SER A 72 -4.06 -17.41 -12.93
C SER A 72 -5.35 -16.91 -12.31
N CYS A 73 -6.46 -17.61 -12.55
CA CYS A 73 -7.73 -17.37 -11.87
C CYS A 73 -8.21 -18.66 -11.21
N SER A 74 -8.90 -18.53 -10.09
CA SER A 74 -9.56 -19.64 -9.42
C SER A 74 -10.98 -19.28 -9.03
N HIS A 75 -11.83 -20.29 -8.84
CA HIS A 75 -13.16 -20.07 -8.29
C HIS A 75 -13.07 -19.61 -6.84
N ILE A 76 -13.81 -18.56 -6.48
CA ILE A 76 -13.73 -17.95 -5.13
C ILE A 76 -14.20 -18.87 -4.00
N ASP A 77 -15.09 -19.81 -4.30
CA ASP A 77 -15.62 -20.80 -3.34
C ASP A 77 -14.76 -22.08 -3.27
N ASP A 78 -13.87 -22.29 -4.24
CA ASP A 78 -12.90 -23.38 -4.26
C ASP A 78 -11.61 -22.93 -4.96
N LEU A 79 -10.67 -22.38 -4.18
CA LEU A 79 -9.41 -21.83 -4.71
C LEU A 79 -8.49 -22.91 -5.29
N SER A 80 -8.79 -24.20 -5.09
CA SER A 80 -8.05 -25.29 -5.73
C SER A 80 -8.42 -25.49 -7.20
N SER A 81 -9.61 -25.03 -7.60
CA SER A 81 -10.07 -25.03 -8.99
C SER A 81 -9.53 -23.79 -9.69
N ALA A 82 -8.30 -23.90 -10.22
CA ALA A 82 -7.55 -22.82 -10.85
C ALA A 82 -7.19 -23.11 -12.31
N TRP A 83 -7.09 -22.06 -13.12
CA TRP A 83 -6.65 -22.10 -14.52
C TRP A 83 -5.80 -20.87 -14.86
N ASP A 84 -4.93 -21.02 -15.86
CA ASP A 84 -4.07 -19.94 -16.34
C ASP A 84 -4.70 -19.21 -17.52
N LEU A 85 -4.65 -17.88 -17.51
CA LEU A 85 -4.91 -17.06 -18.68
C LEU A 85 -3.66 -16.99 -19.59
N PRO A 86 -3.82 -16.75 -20.90
CA PRO A 86 -2.70 -16.56 -21.81
C PRO A 86 -1.80 -15.40 -21.36
N SER A 87 -0.48 -15.55 -21.48
CA SER A 87 0.44 -14.43 -21.21
C SER A 87 0.40 -13.40 -22.34
N PRO A 88 0.33 -12.09 -22.04
CA PRO A 88 0.39 -11.06 -23.06
C PRO A 88 1.78 -11.03 -23.72
N ALA A 89 1.81 -11.19 -25.05
CA ALA A 89 3.05 -11.46 -25.80
C ALA A 89 4.13 -10.38 -25.67
N MET A 90 3.72 -9.11 -25.53
CA MET A 90 4.64 -7.96 -25.44
C MET A 90 4.93 -7.51 -24.01
N PHE A 91 4.17 -8.01 -23.02
CA PHE A 91 4.20 -7.47 -21.67
C PHE A 91 4.37 -8.58 -20.61
N PRO A 92 5.60 -9.06 -20.36
CA PRO A 92 5.84 -10.05 -19.31
C PRO A 92 5.29 -9.59 -17.96
N LEU A 93 4.77 -10.54 -17.17
CA LEU A 93 4.09 -10.26 -15.89
C LEU A 93 4.98 -10.50 -14.66
N ASP A 94 6.27 -10.73 -14.86
CA ASP A 94 7.19 -11.26 -13.83
C ASP A 94 7.40 -10.33 -12.63
N SER A 95 7.12 -9.03 -12.77
CA SER A 95 7.29 -8.02 -11.72
C SER A 95 6.01 -7.28 -11.35
N MET A 96 4.84 -7.83 -11.67
CA MET A 96 3.60 -7.11 -11.43
C MET A 96 3.21 -7.16 -9.96
N THR A 97 3.17 -5.98 -9.35
CA THR A 97 2.80 -5.83 -7.93
C THR A 97 1.32 -5.53 -7.75
N HIS A 98 0.68 -4.89 -8.73
CA HIS A 98 -0.74 -4.53 -8.68
C HIS A 98 -1.41 -4.77 -10.04
N ILE A 99 -2.63 -5.28 -9.96
CA ILE A 99 -3.56 -5.45 -11.07
C ILE A 99 -4.90 -4.86 -10.66
N ALA A 100 -5.69 -4.40 -11.62
CA ALA A 100 -7.06 -3.99 -11.38
C ALA A 100 -7.97 -4.43 -12.53
N LEU A 101 -9.21 -4.75 -12.21
CA LEU A 101 -10.20 -5.21 -13.17
C LEU A 101 -11.25 -4.13 -13.41
N ASP A 102 -11.46 -3.77 -14.68
CA ASP A 102 -12.71 -3.12 -15.07
C ASP A 102 -13.80 -4.19 -15.21
N TRP A 103 -14.62 -4.36 -14.17
CA TRP A 103 -15.68 -5.36 -14.15
C TRP A 103 -16.85 -5.07 -15.11
N ILE A 104 -16.92 -3.87 -15.70
CA ILE A 104 -17.93 -3.51 -16.70
C ILE A 104 -17.53 -4.05 -18.08
N SER A 105 -16.28 -3.84 -18.48
CA SER A 105 -15.75 -4.26 -19.78
C SER A 105 -14.94 -5.55 -19.75
N SER A 106 -14.65 -6.09 -18.56
CA SER A 106 -13.74 -7.21 -18.31
C SER A 106 -12.30 -6.97 -18.78
N ASN A 107 -11.86 -5.70 -18.89
CA ASN A 107 -10.50 -5.35 -19.22
C ASN A 107 -9.59 -5.37 -17.98
N TRP A 108 -8.35 -5.81 -18.17
CA TRP A 108 -7.32 -5.86 -17.13
C TRP A 108 -6.39 -4.66 -17.22
N TYR A 109 -6.19 -4.01 -16.08
CA TYR A 109 -5.23 -2.92 -15.90
C TYR A 109 -4.04 -3.44 -15.09
N PHE A 110 -2.85 -3.20 -15.61
CA PHE A 110 -1.62 -3.66 -15.03
C PHE A 110 -0.72 -2.48 -14.70
N LEU A 111 -0.21 -2.47 -13.47
CA LEU A 111 0.74 -1.46 -12.99
C LEU A 111 2.12 -2.11 -12.87
N ASP A 112 3.03 -1.70 -13.76
CA ASP A 112 4.40 -2.18 -13.79
C ASP A 112 5.32 -1.21 -13.06
N ASP A 113 5.91 -1.66 -11.96
CA ASP A 113 6.81 -0.81 -11.17
C ASP A 113 8.23 -0.75 -11.74
N ASN A 114 8.68 -1.78 -12.46
CA ASN A 114 10.00 -1.85 -13.08
C ASN A 114 10.08 -1.06 -14.38
N ARG A 115 9.04 -1.15 -15.21
CA ARG A 115 8.92 -0.39 -16.47
C ARG A 115 8.26 0.98 -16.27
N GLU A 116 7.81 1.28 -15.06
CA GLU A 116 7.19 2.56 -14.70
C GLU A 116 6.01 2.91 -15.64
N MET A 117 5.12 1.95 -15.87
CA MET A 117 4.00 2.12 -16.80
C MET A 117 2.69 1.48 -16.32
N VAL A 118 1.58 2.02 -16.79
CA VAL A 118 0.25 1.40 -16.71
C VAL A 118 -0.14 1.00 -18.13
N PHE A 119 -0.49 -0.27 -18.30
CA PHE A 119 -1.02 -0.79 -19.55
C PHE A 119 -2.32 -1.53 -19.30
N LEU A 120 -3.15 -1.57 -20.33
CA LEU A 120 -4.42 -2.27 -20.34
C LEU A 120 -4.33 -3.46 -21.30
N CYS A 121 -5.02 -4.55 -20.97
CA CYS A 121 -5.30 -5.65 -21.86
C CYS A 121 -6.79 -5.98 -21.86
N ASN A 122 -7.30 -6.56 -22.94
CA ASN A 122 -8.66 -7.11 -22.96
C ASN A 122 -8.79 -8.35 -22.05
N SER A 123 -10.01 -8.85 -21.91
CA SER A 123 -10.34 -10.00 -21.03
C SER A 123 -9.54 -11.28 -21.34
N THR A 124 -9.14 -11.47 -22.60
CA THR A 124 -8.37 -12.63 -23.06
C THR A 124 -6.85 -12.40 -23.06
N LEU A 125 -6.39 -11.20 -22.68
CA LEU A 125 -5.00 -10.76 -22.75
C LEU A 125 -4.37 -10.79 -24.16
N ALA A 126 -5.21 -10.91 -25.19
CA ALA A 126 -4.77 -11.00 -26.59
C ALA A 126 -4.39 -9.63 -27.17
N SER A 127 -5.05 -8.56 -26.74
CA SER A 127 -4.79 -7.20 -27.19
C SER A 127 -4.49 -6.30 -26.01
N CYS A 128 -3.33 -5.64 -26.06
CA CYS A 128 -2.85 -4.76 -24.98
C CYS A 128 -2.36 -3.42 -25.52
N VAL A 129 -2.54 -2.36 -24.72
CA VAL A 129 -2.19 -0.98 -25.03
C VAL A 129 -1.54 -0.33 -23.81
N ILE A 130 -0.44 0.39 -24.03
CA ILE A 130 0.18 1.24 -22.99
C ILE A 130 -0.67 2.50 -22.82
N LEU A 131 -1.09 2.78 -21.59
CA LEU A 131 -1.92 3.95 -21.27
C LEU A 131 -1.08 5.11 -20.72
N ILE A 132 -0.13 4.79 -19.83
CA ILE A 132 0.75 5.78 -19.19
C ILE A 132 2.16 5.18 -19.08
N ASP A 133 3.15 5.85 -19.64
CA ASP A 133 4.58 5.49 -19.58
C ASP A 133 5.50 6.69 -19.28
N VAL A 134 4.92 7.86 -19.03
CA VAL A 134 5.66 9.09 -18.75
C VAL A 134 5.38 9.58 -17.33
N ASN A 135 6.42 10.05 -16.64
CA ASN A 135 6.32 10.66 -15.30
C ASN A 135 5.61 9.78 -14.27
N LEU A 136 5.73 8.45 -14.38
CA LEU A 136 5.13 7.48 -13.47
C LEU A 136 6.20 6.76 -12.64
N SER A 137 7.09 7.52 -12.00
CA SER A 137 8.18 6.89 -11.24
C SER A 137 7.67 6.09 -10.05
N LYS A 138 8.22 4.87 -9.84
CA LYS A 138 7.78 3.85 -8.84
C LYS A 138 6.29 3.92 -8.49
N PRO A 139 5.39 3.55 -9.41
CA PRO A 139 3.98 3.45 -9.11
C PRO A 139 3.77 2.35 -8.06
N ARG A 140 2.77 2.51 -7.18
CA ARG A 140 2.57 1.57 -6.05
C ARG A 140 1.17 1.05 -5.84
N GLY A 141 0.14 1.71 -6.32
CA GLY A 141 -1.22 1.26 -6.14
C GLY A 141 -2.07 1.81 -7.26
N ILE A 142 -3.08 1.04 -7.67
CA ILE A 142 -4.06 1.43 -8.67
C ILE A 142 -5.44 0.99 -8.20
N ALA A 143 -6.43 1.85 -8.39
CA ALA A 143 -7.83 1.55 -8.14
C ALA A 143 -8.68 2.17 -9.26
N LEU A 144 -9.69 1.44 -9.71
CA LEU A 144 -10.56 1.85 -10.81
C LEU A 144 -11.95 2.20 -10.27
N ASP A 145 -12.55 3.24 -10.82
CA ASP A 145 -14.00 3.43 -10.81
C ASP A 145 -14.50 3.38 -12.27
N PRO A 146 -14.78 2.17 -12.77
CA PRO A 146 -15.37 1.99 -14.07
C PRO A 146 -16.68 2.74 -14.19
N THR A 147 -17.53 2.87 -13.16
CA THR A 147 -18.83 3.55 -13.28
C THR A 147 -18.74 5.05 -13.62
N LYS A 148 -17.54 5.63 -13.48
CA LYS A 148 -17.21 7.02 -13.84
C LYS A 148 -16.14 7.11 -14.93
N GLY A 149 -15.56 6.00 -15.35
CA GLY A 149 -14.48 5.96 -16.33
C GLY A 149 -13.19 6.58 -15.79
N LEU A 150 -12.91 6.38 -14.50
CA LEU A 150 -11.74 6.94 -13.82
C LEU A 150 -10.82 5.83 -13.29
N MET A 151 -9.53 6.12 -13.32
CA MET A 151 -8.52 5.38 -12.58
C MET A 151 -7.74 6.30 -11.65
N PHE A 152 -7.33 5.77 -10.50
CA PHE A 152 -6.58 6.45 -9.48
C PHE A 152 -5.33 5.66 -9.18
N PHE A 153 -4.19 6.32 -9.06
CA PHE A 153 -2.94 5.63 -8.80
C PHE A 153 -1.97 6.48 -7.98
N THR A 154 -1.13 5.79 -7.23
CA THR A 154 -0.10 6.38 -6.37
C THR A 154 1.28 6.17 -6.97
N LYS A 155 2.16 7.14 -6.76
CA LYS A 155 3.54 7.08 -7.25
C LYS A 155 4.51 7.80 -6.33
N TRP A 156 5.78 7.41 -6.35
CA TRP A 156 6.88 8.08 -5.64
C TRP A 156 8.24 7.78 -6.29
N GLY A 157 9.33 8.34 -5.80
CA GLY A 157 10.67 8.01 -6.29
C GLY A 157 11.34 9.22 -6.94
N ALA A 158 11.73 9.10 -8.20
CA ALA A 158 12.49 10.17 -8.87
C ALA A 158 11.61 11.41 -9.13
N SER A 159 10.31 11.20 -9.36
CA SER A 159 9.33 12.28 -9.51
C SER A 159 8.63 12.60 -8.18
N THR A 160 7.97 13.76 -8.10
CA THR A 160 7.23 14.16 -6.91
C THR A 160 6.20 13.09 -6.51
N PRO A 161 6.14 12.68 -5.23
CA PRO A 161 5.19 11.70 -4.76
C PRO A 161 3.77 12.26 -4.86
N MET A 162 2.86 11.49 -5.46
CA MET A 162 1.53 11.99 -5.82
C MET A 162 0.48 10.88 -5.72
N LEU A 163 -0.75 11.30 -5.39
CA LEU A 163 -1.96 10.61 -5.78
C LEU A 163 -2.51 11.32 -7.02
N GLU A 164 -2.73 10.55 -8.09
CA GLU A 164 -3.20 11.06 -9.37
C GLU A 164 -4.49 10.35 -9.80
N ARG A 165 -5.21 11.02 -10.68
CA ARG A 165 -6.41 10.53 -11.35
C ARG A 165 -6.24 10.68 -12.86
N ALA A 166 -6.69 9.71 -13.62
CA ALA A 166 -6.83 9.80 -15.07
C ALA A 166 -8.16 9.18 -15.51
N LEU A 167 -8.52 9.38 -16.76
CA LEU A 167 -9.55 8.56 -17.41
C LEU A 167 -9.04 7.13 -17.60
N LEU A 168 -9.94 6.18 -17.78
CA LEU A 168 -9.61 4.77 -18.01
C LEU A 168 -8.75 4.51 -19.26
N ASP A 169 -8.67 5.48 -20.18
CA ASP A 169 -7.80 5.44 -21.37
C ASP A 169 -6.41 6.07 -21.14
N GLY A 170 -6.07 6.48 -19.91
CA GLY A 170 -4.81 7.16 -19.59
C GLY A 170 -4.84 8.67 -19.77
N THR A 171 -5.88 9.24 -20.39
CA THR A 171 -5.93 10.67 -20.70
C THR A 171 -6.46 11.50 -19.52
N ASN A 172 -6.40 12.83 -19.66
CA ASN A 172 -6.88 13.79 -18.65
C ASN A 172 -6.27 13.55 -17.24
N ARG A 173 -4.98 13.19 -17.22
CA ARG A 173 -4.22 12.96 -15.99
C ARG A 173 -4.14 14.24 -15.15
N THR A 174 -4.59 14.15 -13.91
CA THR A 174 -4.73 15.25 -12.95
C THR A 174 -4.07 14.85 -11.63
N SER A 175 -3.28 15.76 -11.04
CA SER A 175 -2.79 15.61 -9.67
C SER A 175 -3.91 15.88 -8.66
N LEU A 176 -4.22 14.91 -7.79
CA LEU A 176 -5.16 15.11 -6.69
C LEU A 176 -4.43 15.55 -5.42
N VAL A 177 -3.31 14.92 -5.09
CA VAL A 177 -2.51 15.22 -3.90
C VAL A 177 -1.03 15.21 -4.24
N ASN A 178 -0.31 16.27 -3.88
CA ASN A 178 1.13 16.43 -4.12
C ASN A 178 1.88 17.12 -2.96
N ARG A 179 1.22 17.33 -1.82
CA ARG A 179 1.79 17.96 -0.61
C ARG A 179 1.56 17.05 0.57
N LYS A 180 2.49 17.02 1.53
CA LYS A 180 2.40 16.17 2.74
C LYS A 180 2.07 14.71 2.38
N ILE A 181 2.76 14.19 1.38
CA ILE A 181 2.67 12.82 0.85
C ILE A 181 4.10 12.42 0.55
N VAL A 182 4.51 11.23 1.00
CA VAL A 182 5.90 10.77 0.96
C VAL A 182 5.99 9.43 0.26
N TYR A 183 5.48 8.36 0.88
CA TYR A 183 5.44 7.01 0.29
C TYR A 183 3.99 6.52 0.20
N PRO A 184 3.20 7.05 -0.75
CA PRO A 184 1.85 6.55 -0.96
C PRO A 184 1.91 5.16 -1.59
N TYR A 185 1.28 4.19 -0.93
CA TYR A 185 1.22 2.80 -1.39
C TYR A 185 -0.20 2.46 -1.84
N GLY A 186 -0.92 1.58 -1.13
CA GLY A 186 -2.27 1.16 -1.48
C GLY A 186 -3.24 2.31 -1.61
N VAL A 187 -4.18 2.15 -2.53
CA VAL A 187 -5.23 3.10 -2.84
C VAL A 187 -6.53 2.35 -3.08
N THR A 188 -7.64 2.88 -2.57
CA THR A 188 -8.97 2.32 -2.80
C THR A 188 -10.01 3.42 -2.96
N VAL A 189 -11.15 3.06 -3.52
CA VAL A 189 -12.20 3.98 -3.92
C VAL A 189 -13.54 3.59 -3.31
N ASP A 190 -14.26 4.61 -2.86
CA ASP A 190 -15.63 4.54 -2.34
C ASP A 190 -16.55 5.18 -3.39
N PHE A 191 -17.07 4.37 -4.32
CA PHE A 191 -17.86 4.84 -5.46
C PHE A 191 -19.11 5.63 -5.07
N PRO A 192 -19.94 5.15 -4.11
CA PRO A 192 -21.16 5.87 -3.74
C PRO A 192 -20.88 7.27 -3.23
N THR A 193 -19.80 7.45 -2.47
CA THR A 193 -19.45 8.74 -1.86
C THR A 193 -18.39 9.52 -2.64
N GLN A 194 -17.83 8.96 -3.72
CA GLN A 194 -16.81 9.55 -4.59
C GLN A 194 -15.56 10.03 -3.83
N HIS A 195 -15.05 9.16 -2.95
CA HIS A 195 -13.81 9.39 -2.23
C HIS A 195 -12.74 8.39 -2.61
N VAL A 196 -11.49 8.88 -2.62
CA VAL A 196 -10.28 8.07 -2.77
C VAL A 196 -9.60 8.01 -1.40
N TYR A 197 -9.29 6.81 -0.94
CA TYR A 197 -8.53 6.55 0.27
C TYR A 197 -7.16 6.00 -0.10
N TRP A 198 -6.11 6.38 0.63
CA TRP A 198 -4.78 5.82 0.45
C TRP A 198 -4.04 5.71 1.78
N VAL A 199 -3.02 4.86 1.76
CA VAL A 199 -2.07 4.73 2.87
C VAL A 199 -0.73 5.37 2.48
N ASP A 200 -0.13 6.11 3.40
CA ASP A 200 1.24 6.58 3.30
C ASP A 200 2.12 5.80 4.27
N THR A 201 2.94 4.92 3.72
CA THR A 201 3.77 3.98 4.48
C THR A 201 4.84 4.67 5.32
N TYR A 202 5.34 5.83 4.89
CA TYR A 202 6.35 6.58 5.63
C TYR A 202 5.72 7.42 6.75
N LEU A 203 4.62 8.11 6.43
CA LEU A 203 3.93 8.95 7.40
C LEU A 203 3.08 8.14 8.38
N ASP A 204 2.78 6.88 8.05
CA ASP A 204 1.81 6.02 8.74
C ASP A 204 0.40 6.64 8.77
N PHE A 205 0.08 7.37 7.70
CA PHE A 205 -1.18 8.10 7.55
C PHE A 205 -2.15 7.27 6.72
N VAL A 206 -3.42 7.32 7.12
CA VAL A 206 -4.55 6.92 6.26
C VAL A 206 -5.32 8.17 5.97
N GLU A 207 -5.50 8.49 4.70
CA GLU A 207 -6.15 9.72 4.28
C GLU A 207 -7.19 9.49 3.20
N ARG A 208 -8.05 10.50 3.05
CA ARG A 208 -9.15 10.54 2.11
C ARG A 208 -9.13 11.85 1.35
N VAL A 209 -9.51 11.82 0.09
CA VAL A 209 -9.79 13.01 -0.72
C VAL A 209 -10.98 12.77 -1.65
N ASP A 210 -11.70 13.81 -2.03
CA ASP A 210 -12.75 13.72 -3.04
C ASP A 210 -12.14 13.42 -4.41
N TYR A 211 -12.93 12.88 -5.34
CA TYR A 211 -12.48 12.57 -6.71
C TYR A 211 -11.90 13.78 -7.46
N ASP A 212 -12.22 15.00 -7.08
CA ASP A 212 -11.70 16.24 -7.67
C ASP A 212 -10.50 16.83 -6.93
N GLY A 213 -10.01 16.15 -5.89
CA GLY A 213 -8.86 16.58 -5.08
C GLY A 213 -9.22 17.52 -3.93
N ARG A 214 -10.52 17.81 -3.72
CA ARG A 214 -10.98 18.67 -2.61
C ARG A 214 -11.24 17.88 -1.33
N HIS A 215 -11.47 18.63 -0.25
CA HIS A 215 -11.82 18.13 1.08
C HIS A 215 -10.96 16.98 1.60
N ARG A 216 -9.64 17.08 1.40
CA ARG A 216 -8.69 16.12 1.99
C ARG A 216 -8.86 16.05 3.51
N ARG A 217 -8.98 14.83 4.03
CA ARG A 217 -9.11 14.53 5.45
C ARG A 217 -8.17 13.41 5.86
N THR A 218 -7.54 13.55 7.01
CA THR A 218 -6.74 12.49 7.62
C THR A 218 -7.65 11.62 8.49
N ILE A 219 -7.73 10.34 8.17
CA ILE A 219 -8.53 9.32 8.87
C ILE A 219 -7.71 8.67 9.98
N LYS A 220 -6.44 8.35 9.74
CA LYS A 220 -5.51 7.91 10.78
C LYS A 220 -4.26 8.76 10.71
N LYS A 221 -3.87 9.32 11.84
CA LYS A 221 -2.57 9.96 11.98
C LYS A 221 -1.56 8.90 12.40
N GLY A 222 -0.44 8.92 11.71
CA GLY A 222 0.74 8.20 12.14
C GLY A 222 1.30 8.81 13.42
N PHE A 223 2.17 8.05 14.08
CA PHE A 223 2.81 8.52 15.29
C PHE A 223 3.67 9.76 14.95
N PRO A 224 3.40 10.93 15.55
CA PRO A 224 4.19 12.11 15.27
C PRO A 224 5.62 11.83 15.74
N CYS A 225 6.64 11.93 14.88
CA CYS A 225 8.01 12.10 15.34
C CYS A 225 8.04 13.31 16.28
N ARG A 226 7.90 13.09 17.59
CA ARG A 226 7.97 14.17 18.57
C ARG A 226 9.42 14.59 18.64
N ARG A 227 9.66 15.84 18.24
CA ARG A 227 10.87 16.56 18.61
C ARG A 227 10.80 16.75 20.12
N ILE A 228 11.65 16.03 20.85
CA ILE A 228 11.88 16.31 22.27
C ILE A 228 12.95 17.39 22.29
N ASP A 229 12.54 18.65 22.38
CA ASP A 229 13.46 19.73 22.72
C ASP A 229 13.69 19.63 24.24
N PHE A 230 14.90 19.22 24.62
CA PHE A 230 15.30 19.21 26.02
C PHE A 230 15.52 20.65 26.50
N GLU A 231 14.94 21.01 27.64
CA GLU A 231 15.36 22.24 28.33
C GLU A 231 16.84 22.15 28.69
N ARG A 232 17.49 23.32 28.74
CA ARG A 232 18.94 23.46 28.80
C ARG A 232 19.56 22.54 29.87
N ASN A 233 20.60 21.79 29.47
CA ASN A 233 21.47 20.91 30.28
C ASN A 233 21.06 19.42 30.41
N LEU A 234 20.09 18.95 29.65
CA LEU A 234 19.72 17.52 29.61
C LEU A 234 20.40 16.78 28.44
N PHE A 235 21.11 15.68 28.77
CA PHE A 235 21.79 14.82 27.80
C PHE A 235 21.21 13.39 27.87
N LEU A 236 21.13 12.72 26.72
CA LEU A 236 20.77 11.30 26.67
C LEU A 236 22.02 10.43 26.91
N VAL A 237 21.98 9.61 27.96
CA VAL A 237 23.00 8.58 28.23
C VAL A 237 22.35 7.21 28.03
N PHE A 238 22.76 6.49 27.00
CA PHE A 238 22.30 5.13 26.76
C PHE A 238 23.26 4.14 27.43
N SER A 239 22.80 3.38 28.43
CA SER A 239 23.57 2.28 29.02
C SER A 239 23.32 0.99 28.25
N HIS A 240 24.39 0.34 27.79
CA HIS A 240 24.35 -1.02 27.28
C HIS A 240 24.09 -1.98 28.46
N LEU A 241 23.00 -2.74 28.42
CA LEU A 241 22.71 -3.78 29.41
C LEU A 241 23.21 -5.12 28.84
N GLU A 242 24.52 -5.34 28.89
CA GLU A 242 25.08 -6.69 28.75
C GLU A 242 25.30 -7.27 30.15
N ARG A 243 24.77 -8.50 30.31
CA ARG A 243 24.85 -9.42 31.46
C ARG A 243 25.68 -8.95 32.66
N ALA A 244 25.01 -8.89 33.79
CA ALA A 244 25.61 -8.92 35.11
C ALA A 244 26.57 -10.12 35.21
N ASP A 245 27.87 -9.85 35.20
CA ASP A 245 28.81 -10.36 36.19
C ASP A 245 30.25 -9.97 35.82
N LYS A 246 30.92 -9.32 36.77
CA LYS A 246 32.35 -8.98 36.81
C LYS A 246 32.81 -7.86 35.87
N PHE A 247 33.06 -6.66 36.42
CA PHE A 247 34.25 -5.91 36.02
C PHE A 247 34.82 -5.08 37.19
N ARG A 248 36.12 -5.31 37.45
CA ARG A 248 36.99 -4.54 38.37
C ARG A 248 37.49 -3.30 37.65
N TRP A 249 37.54 -2.17 38.34
CA TRP A 249 38.17 -0.93 37.89
C TRP A 249 39.69 -1.05 37.82
N PRO A 250 40.36 -0.73 36.68
CA PRO A 250 41.73 -0.28 36.68
C PRO A 250 41.75 1.25 36.68
N VAL A 251 42.36 1.81 37.73
CA VAL A 251 42.68 3.23 37.86
C VAL A 251 43.72 3.62 36.81
N LEU A 252 43.42 4.58 35.93
CA LEU A 252 44.44 5.27 35.12
C LEU A 252 44.25 6.79 35.23
N LYS A 253 45.33 7.45 35.64
CA LYS A 253 45.41 8.86 36.03
C LYS A 253 45.32 9.82 34.84
N ARG A 254 44.59 10.93 35.07
CA ARG A 254 44.70 12.30 34.52
C ARG A 254 45.55 12.52 33.25
N LYS A 255 44.93 13.11 32.22
CA LYS A 255 45.49 14.28 31.49
C LYS A 255 44.34 15.16 30.96
N LEU A 256 44.45 16.45 31.27
CA LEU A 256 43.51 17.54 30.97
C LEU A 256 43.54 17.93 29.48
N CYS A 257 42.44 18.57 29.04
CA CYS A 257 42.22 19.20 27.73
C CYS A 257 43.46 19.92 27.16
N GLY A 258 43.78 19.63 25.89
CA GLY A 258 44.79 20.31 25.08
C GLY A 258 44.68 19.92 23.61
N SER A 259 44.92 20.88 22.72
CA SER A 259 44.50 20.96 21.32
C SER A 259 45.16 19.99 20.30
N ILE A 260 44.43 19.78 19.18
CA ILE A 260 44.84 19.40 17.80
C ILE A 260 45.31 17.95 17.56
N GLY A 261 44.65 17.30 16.59
CA GLY A 261 45.20 16.17 15.83
C GLY A 261 44.12 15.22 15.28
N GLY A 262 43.76 15.38 14.01
CA GLY A 262 42.80 14.49 13.34
C GLY A 262 43.38 13.11 13.00
N HIS A 263 42.57 12.07 13.15
CA HIS A 263 42.64 10.76 12.46
C HIS A 263 41.27 10.04 12.56
N PRO A 264 40.95 9.07 11.67
CA PRO A 264 39.59 8.92 11.12
C PRO A 264 38.64 8.11 12.02
N ALA A 265 37.35 8.43 11.94
CA ALA A 265 36.27 7.65 12.54
C ALA A 265 36.24 6.23 11.97
N ARG A 266 36.44 5.21 12.82
CA ARG A 266 36.18 3.81 12.48
C ARG A 266 34.68 3.55 12.56
N ARG A 267 34.06 3.14 11.44
CA ARG A 267 32.74 2.50 11.40
C ARG A 267 32.89 1.02 11.71
N SER A 268 32.31 0.55 12.80
CA SER A 268 32.02 -0.87 13.01
C SER A 268 30.52 -1.12 12.78
N LYS A 269 30.20 -2.08 11.90
CA LYS A 269 28.84 -2.60 11.73
C LYS A 269 28.59 -3.64 12.83
N VAL A 270 27.55 -3.46 13.62
CA VAL A 270 26.94 -4.52 14.45
C VAL A 270 25.45 -4.55 14.11
N ASN A 271 24.96 -5.73 13.71
CA ASN A 271 23.57 -5.95 13.36
C ASN A 271 22.71 -6.00 14.62
N LEU A 272 22.11 -4.88 15.02
CA LEU A 272 20.80 -4.80 15.68
C LEU A 272 20.38 -3.33 15.81
N GLY A 273 19.41 -2.92 14.99
CA GLY A 273 18.34 -1.96 15.31
C GLY A 273 18.61 -0.53 15.80
N VAL A 274 19.84 -0.06 16.07
CA VAL A 274 20.07 1.31 16.54
C VAL A 274 21.44 1.84 16.07
N HIS A 275 21.46 2.97 15.34
CA HIS A 275 22.69 3.73 15.05
C HIS A 275 22.77 4.94 15.98
N ILE A 276 23.84 5.05 16.79
CA ILE A 276 24.19 6.27 17.54
C ILE A 276 25.70 6.52 17.41
N LEU A 277 26.10 7.76 17.07
CA LEU A 277 27.49 8.24 16.98
C LEU A 277 27.94 8.80 18.36
N PHE A 278 29.19 8.57 18.75
CA PHE A 278 29.80 9.11 19.98
C PHE A 278 30.89 10.17 19.66
N THR A 279 31.02 11.19 20.53
CA THR A 279 32.27 11.94 20.82
C THR A 279 32.33 12.29 22.33
N GLU A 280 33.53 12.58 22.84
CA GLU A 280 34.10 12.36 24.20
C GLU A 280 33.51 13.04 25.47
N ALA A 281 34.06 12.58 26.60
CA ALA A 281 33.68 12.64 28.03
C ALA A 281 33.70 13.99 28.76
N ILE A 282 32.94 14.08 29.88
CA ILE A 282 33.20 15.02 30.99
C ILE A 282 33.03 14.33 32.36
N SER A 283 33.91 14.71 33.29
CA SER A 283 34.09 14.21 34.65
C SER A 283 33.20 14.90 35.70
N GLY A 284 32.76 14.13 36.70
CA GLY A 284 32.51 14.62 38.06
C GLY A 284 31.22 15.41 38.27
N GLY A 285 30.12 14.70 38.50
CA GLY A 285 28.86 15.21 39.02
C GLY A 285 27.91 14.05 39.33
N ASP A 286 27.11 14.16 40.39
CA ASP A 286 26.10 13.15 40.76
C ASP A 286 25.00 13.12 39.68
N ILE A 287 24.75 11.94 39.11
CA ILE A 287 23.71 11.74 38.11
C ILE A 287 22.38 11.49 38.83
N VAL A 288 21.45 12.44 38.78
CA VAL A 288 20.05 12.19 39.15
C VAL A 288 19.36 11.53 37.95
N THR A 289 18.85 10.32 38.16
CA THR A 289 18.17 9.54 37.11
C THR A 289 16.66 9.68 37.25
N HIS A 290 16.00 10.05 36.16
CA HIS A 290 14.54 10.03 36.05
C HIS A 290 14.10 9.01 35.00
N THR A 291 13.16 8.14 35.37
CA THR A 291 12.53 7.18 34.46
C THR A 291 11.15 7.70 34.04
N LEU A 292 10.94 7.89 32.75
CA LEU A 292 9.60 8.15 32.21
C LEU A 292 8.93 6.81 31.87
N PRO A 293 7.75 6.49 32.43
CA PRO A 293 7.01 5.29 32.06
C PRO A 293 6.35 5.53 30.70
N LEU A 294 6.83 4.84 29.66
CA LEU A 294 6.09 4.67 28.40
C LEU A 294 5.30 3.35 28.47
N PRO A 295 4.06 3.30 27.96
CA PRO A 295 3.27 2.07 27.95
C PRO A 295 3.86 1.08 26.93
N GLN A 296 4.73 0.21 27.45
CA GLN A 296 5.28 -1.11 27.03
C GLN A 296 5.24 -1.60 25.57
N PRO A 297 6.16 -2.54 25.21
CA PRO A 297 7.54 -2.74 25.66
C PRO A 297 8.48 -2.48 24.46
N SER A 298 9.64 -1.84 24.51
CA SER A 298 10.70 -1.80 25.50
C SER A 298 11.57 -0.57 25.14
N LEU A 299 11.34 0.56 25.80
CA LEU A 299 12.26 1.69 25.71
C LEU A 299 12.30 2.39 27.06
N HIS A 300 13.33 2.08 27.85
CA HIS A 300 13.68 2.86 29.02
C HIS A 300 14.67 3.94 28.57
N ILE A 301 14.24 5.20 28.61
CA ILE A 301 15.12 6.35 28.38
C ILE A 301 15.66 6.75 29.75
N LEU A 302 16.96 6.57 29.98
CA LEU A 302 17.65 7.11 31.14
C LEU A 302 18.07 8.54 30.82
N ILE A 303 17.67 9.46 31.69
CA ILE A 303 17.99 10.87 31.61
C ILE A 303 19.00 11.18 32.72
N ALA A 304 20.11 11.84 32.37
CA ALA A 304 21.13 12.30 33.30
C ALA A 304 21.28 13.82 33.18
N GLU A 305 21.34 14.51 34.32
CA GLU A 305 21.76 15.91 34.39
C GLU A 305 23.29 16.00 34.45
N SER A 306 23.88 16.94 33.69
CA SER A 306 25.29 17.31 33.87
C SER A 306 25.43 18.83 33.84
N GLU A 307 26.16 19.40 34.79
CA GLU A 307 26.53 20.82 34.79
C GLU A 307 27.71 21.06 33.83
N CYS A 308 27.47 21.00 32.51
CA CYS A 308 28.47 21.43 31.52
C CYS A 308 27.83 22.14 30.31
N THR A 309 28.50 23.21 29.89
CA THR A 309 28.01 24.30 29.04
C THR A 309 27.65 23.93 27.60
N HIS A 310 26.53 24.50 27.13
CA HIS A 310 26.14 24.85 25.76
C HIS A 310 26.58 23.94 24.61
N HIS A 311 25.89 22.81 24.46
CA HIS A 311 25.70 22.14 23.17
C HIS A 311 24.26 21.63 23.04
N LEU A 312 23.59 21.95 21.93
CA LEU A 312 22.25 21.47 21.60
C LEU A 312 22.37 20.04 21.03
N TYR A 313 21.98 19.04 21.80
CA TYR A 313 21.86 17.67 21.32
C TYR A 313 20.40 17.38 20.96
N GLN A 314 20.18 16.99 19.70
CA GLN A 314 18.84 16.65 19.20
C GLN A 314 18.64 15.14 19.25
N ALA A 315 17.64 14.68 20.00
CA ALA A 315 17.21 13.29 19.99
C ALA A 315 15.94 13.15 19.15
N VAL A 316 16.01 12.34 18.09
CA VAL A 316 14.83 11.95 17.31
C VAL A 316 14.45 10.54 17.74
N VAL A 317 13.37 10.40 18.50
CA VAL A 317 12.79 9.10 18.83
C VAL A 317 11.96 8.65 17.63
N HIS A 318 12.42 7.63 16.91
CA HIS A 318 11.63 6.97 15.88
C HIS A 318 10.48 6.20 16.53
N LEU A 319 9.27 6.76 16.46
CA LEU A 319 8.06 6.04 16.87
C LEU A 319 7.74 4.93 15.87
N GLN A 320 7.03 3.91 16.34
CA GLN A 320 6.82 2.66 15.63
C GLN A 320 5.86 2.82 14.43
N VAL A 321 6.36 3.22 13.27
CA VAL A 321 5.61 3.25 11.98
C VAL A 321 5.09 1.86 11.64
N GLN A 322 3.78 1.67 11.50
CA GLN A 322 3.15 0.35 11.24
C GLN A 322 3.50 -0.25 9.87
N ASN A 323 3.98 0.59 8.95
CA ASN A 323 4.41 0.17 7.61
C ASN A 323 3.22 -0.45 6.84
N LEU A 324 2.13 0.33 6.73
CA LEU A 324 0.93 -0.03 5.99
C LEU A 324 1.27 -0.22 4.51
N TYR A 325 0.77 -1.29 3.90
CA TYR A 325 1.05 -1.65 2.51
C TYR A 325 -0.15 -1.39 1.61
N ASP A 326 -1.25 -2.12 1.77
CA ASP A 326 -2.44 -1.99 0.94
C ASP A 326 -3.70 -1.68 1.77
N ILE A 327 -4.76 -1.20 1.11
CA ILE A 327 -6.01 -0.76 1.73
C ILE A 327 -7.22 -1.12 0.87
N THR A 328 -8.29 -1.55 1.52
CA THR A 328 -9.60 -1.77 0.91
C THR A 328 -10.70 -1.23 1.83
N ILE A 329 -11.90 -1.05 1.28
CA ILE A 329 -13.02 -0.44 1.99
C ILE A 329 -14.28 -1.28 1.84
N PHE A 330 -15.04 -1.40 2.92
CA PHE A 330 -16.39 -1.92 2.90
C PHE A 330 -17.24 -1.23 3.97
N GLU A 331 -18.41 -0.72 3.57
CA GLU A 331 -19.29 0.07 4.44
C GLU A 331 -18.53 1.20 5.17
N ASN A 332 -18.50 1.17 6.50
CA ASN A 332 -17.83 2.15 7.35
C ASN A 332 -16.38 1.77 7.68
N ASN A 333 -15.92 0.60 7.25
CA ASN A 333 -14.63 0.05 7.66
C ASN A 333 -13.60 0.12 6.54
N LEU A 334 -12.39 0.55 6.90
CA LEU A 334 -11.18 0.42 6.12
C LEU A 334 -10.40 -0.79 6.64
N PHE A 335 -9.95 -1.65 5.73
CA PHE A 335 -9.12 -2.81 6.02
C PHE A 335 -7.75 -2.59 5.38
N MET A 336 -6.68 -2.81 6.13
CA MET A 336 -5.31 -2.55 5.67
C MET A 336 -4.37 -3.68 6.05
N THR A 337 -3.37 -3.90 5.20
CA THR A 337 -2.27 -4.82 5.48
C THR A 337 -1.10 -4.09 6.13
N SER A 338 -0.57 -4.63 7.22
CA SER A 338 0.51 -4.03 8.01
C SER A 338 1.69 -4.98 8.12
N TRP A 339 2.83 -4.59 7.56
CA TRP A 339 4.04 -5.42 7.58
C TRP A 339 4.76 -5.45 8.91
N ARG A 340 4.75 -4.34 9.68
CA ARG A 340 5.44 -4.31 10.96
C ARG A 340 4.72 -5.16 12.01
N ASN A 341 3.39 -5.05 12.03
CA ASN A 341 2.57 -5.78 12.98
C ASN A 341 2.17 -7.17 12.48
N GLU A 342 2.63 -7.57 11.29
CA GLU A 342 2.31 -8.85 10.65
C GLU A 342 0.81 -9.18 10.76
N SER A 343 -0.04 -8.25 10.32
CA SER A 343 -1.48 -8.33 10.54
C SER A 343 -2.30 -7.59 9.50
N ILE A 344 -3.57 -7.97 9.45
CA ILE A 344 -4.65 -7.23 8.79
C ILE A 344 -5.36 -6.44 9.89
N ILE A 345 -5.48 -5.13 9.70
CA ILE A 345 -6.13 -4.23 10.65
C ILE A 345 -7.42 -3.65 10.06
N ARG A 346 -8.40 -3.39 10.91
CA ARG A 346 -9.67 -2.72 10.60
C ARG A 346 -9.72 -1.37 11.33
N LEU A 347 -10.20 -0.35 10.64
CA LEU A 347 -10.39 1.01 11.16
C LEU A 347 -11.76 1.54 10.71
N ASP A 348 -12.49 2.20 11.61
CA ASP A 348 -13.70 2.93 11.22
C ASP A 348 -13.32 4.24 10.50
N LYS A 349 -13.90 4.46 9.31
CA LYS A 349 -13.58 5.63 8.46
C LYS A 349 -14.04 6.97 9.04
N TYR A 350 -14.88 6.95 10.07
CA TYR A 350 -15.36 8.14 10.80
C TYR A 350 -14.75 8.27 12.20
N GLN A 351 -14.29 7.17 12.80
CA GLN A 351 -13.65 7.17 14.12
C GLN A 351 -12.18 6.73 14.05
N SER A 352 -11.29 7.72 14.13
CA SER A 352 -9.86 7.60 13.84
C SER A 352 -8.98 7.01 14.94
N ASP A 353 -9.50 6.93 16.16
CA ASP A 353 -8.64 6.88 17.35
C ASP A 353 -8.19 5.45 17.70
N ASN A 354 -8.93 4.43 17.23
CA ASN A 354 -8.62 3.03 17.48
C ASN A 354 -8.76 2.19 16.21
N HIS A 355 -7.88 1.21 16.06
CA HIS A 355 -7.97 0.16 15.05
C HIS A 355 -8.00 -1.19 15.75
N GLU A 356 -8.58 -2.18 15.10
CA GLU A 356 -8.65 -3.55 15.57
C GLU A 356 -7.81 -4.46 14.68
N THR A 357 -7.17 -5.47 15.26
CA THR A 357 -6.52 -6.52 14.49
C THR A 357 -7.57 -7.55 14.09
N VAL A 358 -7.77 -7.72 12.78
CA VAL A 358 -8.69 -8.73 12.23
C VAL A 358 -8.04 -10.11 12.29
N ALA A 359 -6.78 -10.20 11.85
CA ALA A 359 -6.02 -11.44 11.87
C ALA A 359 -4.52 -11.18 11.74
N ASN A 360 -3.71 -12.14 12.20
CA ASN A 360 -2.24 -12.09 12.14
C ASN A 360 -1.74 -12.96 10.99
N PHE A 361 -0.96 -12.37 10.09
CA PHE A 361 -0.37 -13.04 8.94
C PHE A 361 1.02 -12.50 8.67
N SER A 362 1.96 -13.38 8.33
CA SER A 362 3.31 -12.96 7.99
C SER A 362 3.27 -12.16 6.68
N ARG A 363 3.62 -10.87 6.79
CA ARG A 363 3.79 -9.93 5.68
C ARG A 363 2.67 -10.00 4.61
N PRO A 364 1.46 -9.55 4.95
CA PRO A 364 0.35 -9.50 4.00
C PRO A 364 0.57 -8.38 2.96
N PHE A 365 0.20 -8.64 1.70
CA PHE A 365 0.37 -7.74 0.55
C PHE A 365 -0.98 -7.16 0.10
N ALA A 366 -1.47 -7.53 -1.08
CA ALA A 366 -2.74 -7.04 -1.61
C ALA A 366 -3.92 -7.54 -0.78
N ILE A 367 -4.96 -6.70 -0.66
CA ILE A 367 -6.16 -7.00 0.12
C ILE A 367 -7.42 -6.45 -0.57
N HIS A 368 -8.43 -7.30 -0.74
CA HIS A 368 -9.70 -6.91 -1.33
C HIS A 368 -10.85 -7.44 -0.49
N VAL A 369 -11.91 -6.65 -0.33
CA VAL A 369 -13.19 -7.17 0.16
C VAL A 369 -13.96 -7.72 -1.03
N TYR A 370 -14.27 -9.02 -0.99
CA TYR A 370 -15.11 -9.69 -1.97
C TYR A 370 -16.58 -9.52 -1.56
N HIS A 371 -17.32 -8.72 -2.33
CA HIS A 371 -18.77 -8.52 -2.19
C HIS A 371 -19.35 -7.77 -3.41
N ARG A 372 -20.61 -8.03 -3.78
CA ARG A 372 -21.28 -7.42 -4.96
C ARG A 372 -21.27 -5.89 -4.99
N GLN A 373 -21.33 -5.26 -3.82
CA GLN A 373 -21.30 -3.79 -3.70
C GLN A 373 -19.94 -3.17 -4.09
N ARG A 374 -18.86 -3.97 -4.14
CA ARG A 374 -17.55 -3.52 -4.60
C ARG A 374 -17.42 -3.56 -6.12
N GLN A 375 -18.26 -4.33 -6.80
CA GLN A 375 -18.34 -4.40 -8.26
C GLN A 375 -19.82 -4.40 -8.69
N PRO A 376 -20.54 -3.27 -8.47
CA PRO A 376 -21.97 -3.22 -8.77
C PRO A 376 -22.21 -3.42 -10.26
N ASP A 377 -23.30 -4.12 -10.60
CA ASP A 377 -23.68 -4.29 -11.99
C ASP A 377 -24.21 -2.97 -12.56
N VAL A 378 -23.53 -2.46 -13.58
CA VAL A 378 -23.90 -1.25 -14.30
C VAL A 378 -24.00 -1.58 -15.79
N TRP A 379 -25.12 -1.23 -16.40
CA TRP A 379 -25.28 -1.36 -17.84
C TRP A 379 -24.35 -0.37 -18.57
N HIS A 380 -23.60 -0.88 -19.55
CA HIS A 380 -22.74 -0.08 -20.43
C HIS A 380 -22.63 -0.80 -21.78
N PRO A 381 -22.59 -0.08 -22.92
CA PRO A 381 -22.49 -0.74 -24.24
C PRO A 381 -21.25 -1.64 -24.41
N CYS A 382 -20.13 -1.35 -23.75
CA CYS A 382 -18.94 -2.22 -23.76
C CYS A 382 -19.21 -3.64 -23.25
N LYS A 383 -20.23 -3.83 -22.39
CA LYS A 383 -20.63 -5.13 -21.86
C LYS A 383 -21.34 -5.99 -22.91
N GLU A 384 -21.87 -5.36 -23.96
CA GLU A 384 -22.57 -6.02 -25.07
C GLU A 384 -21.69 -5.99 -26.32
N HIS A 385 -21.30 -7.17 -26.81
CA HIS A 385 -20.49 -7.30 -28.04
C HIS A 385 -19.24 -6.40 -28.07
N ASN A 386 -18.58 -6.20 -26.92
CA ASN A 386 -17.41 -5.32 -26.78
C ASN A 386 -17.67 -3.88 -27.32
N GLY A 387 -18.90 -3.38 -27.23
CA GLY A 387 -19.28 -2.07 -27.78
C GLY A 387 -19.01 -1.92 -29.29
N LEU A 388 -18.94 -3.02 -30.04
CA LEU A 388 -18.54 -3.07 -31.46
C LEU A 388 -17.07 -2.66 -31.72
N CYS A 389 -16.22 -2.69 -30.70
CA CYS A 389 -14.78 -2.51 -30.85
C CYS A 389 -14.09 -3.83 -31.25
N ASP A 390 -13.14 -3.78 -32.19
CA ASP A 390 -12.41 -4.98 -32.61
C ASP A 390 -11.50 -5.53 -31.51
N HIS A 391 -10.69 -4.67 -30.87
CA HIS A 391 -9.73 -5.09 -29.85
C HIS A 391 -10.23 -4.81 -28.42
N ILE A 392 -10.36 -3.54 -28.04
CA ILE A 392 -10.64 -3.11 -26.67
C ILE A 392 -11.76 -2.08 -26.65
N CYS A 393 -12.74 -2.24 -25.77
CA CYS A 393 -13.76 -1.24 -25.44
C CYS A 393 -13.54 -0.68 -24.04
N ILE A 394 -13.23 0.61 -23.94
CA ILE A 394 -13.13 1.32 -22.66
C ILE A 394 -14.46 2.03 -22.38
N PRO A 395 -15.05 1.84 -21.19
CA PRO A 395 -16.23 2.57 -20.84
C PRO A 395 -15.87 4.02 -20.44
N ALA A 396 -16.57 4.99 -21.03
CA ALA A 396 -16.33 6.40 -20.82
C ALA A 396 -17.64 7.17 -20.58
N TRP A 397 -17.56 8.31 -19.92
CA TRP A 397 -18.73 9.13 -19.56
C TRP A 397 -18.58 10.55 -20.06
N LYS A 398 -19.56 11.00 -20.85
CA LYS A 398 -19.64 12.38 -21.34
C LYS A 398 -20.97 12.98 -20.97
N ARG A 399 -20.97 13.98 -20.07
CA ARG A 399 -22.18 14.65 -19.58
C ARG A 399 -23.24 13.66 -19.08
N ASN A 400 -22.82 12.65 -18.29
CA ASN A 400 -23.64 11.55 -17.78
C ASN A 400 -24.24 10.61 -18.84
N VAL A 401 -23.74 10.62 -20.08
CA VAL A 401 -24.09 9.65 -21.12
C VAL A 401 -22.95 8.63 -21.25
N PHE A 402 -23.32 7.35 -21.40
CA PHE A 402 -22.40 6.26 -21.68
C PHE A 402 -21.79 6.45 -23.08
N VAL A 403 -20.46 6.36 -23.16
CA VAL A 403 -19.70 6.51 -24.40
C VAL A 403 -18.80 5.31 -24.55
N VAL A 404 -18.85 4.70 -25.73
CA VAL A 404 -17.91 3.66 -26.15
C VAL A 404 -16.65 4.33 -26.67
N GLN A 405 -15.50 3.89 -26.15
CA GLN A 405 -14.20 4.28 -26.68
C GLN A 405 -13.42 3.03 -27.08
N CYS A 406 -13.20 2.85 -28.38
CA CYS A 406 -12.40 1.74 -28.88
C CYS A 406 -10.91 2.08 -28.84
N LEU A 407 -10.09 1.13 -28.42
CA LEU A 407 -8.63 1.19 -28.54
C LEU A 407 -8.12 0.03 -29.39
N CYS A 408 -7.04 0.28 -30.12
CA CYS A 408 -6.33 -0.72 -30.90
C CYS A 408 -4.95 -0.97 -30.30
N GLN A 409 -4.53 -2.24 -30.28
CA GLN A 409 -3.15 -2.60 -29.91
C GLN A 409 -2.12 -1.96 -30.84
N ALA A 410 -0.87 -1.87 -30.37
CA ALA A 410 0.23 -1.33 -31.15
C ALA A 410 0.36 -2.05 -32.51
N GLY A 411 0.62 -1.28 -33.57
CA GLY A 411 0.69 -1.77 -34.95
C GLY A 411 -0.62 -1.66 -35.74
N TYR A 412 -1.74 -1.36 -35.09
CA TYR A 412 -3.04 -1.16 -35.74
C TYR A 412 -3.50 0.29 -35.66
N ARG A 413 -4.32 0.70 -36.62
CA ARG A 413 -4.96 2.01 -36.63
C ARG A 413 -6.47 1.90 -36.47
N LEU A 414 -7.02 2.69 -35.54
CA LEU A 414 -8.46 2.75 -35.31
C LEU A 414 -9.19 3.42 -36.49
N SER A 415 -10.20 2.73 -37.02
CA SER A 415 -11.17 3.22 -38.00
C SER A 415 -12.38 3.86 -37.31
N ARG A 416 -13.16 4.67 -38.05
CA ARG A 416 -14.37 5.33 -37.52
C ARG A 416 -15.43 4.35 -37.03
N GLY A 417 -15.41 3.11 -37.51
CA GLY A 417 -16.37 2.07 -37.14
C GLY A 417 -15.96 1.22 -35.92
N GLY A 418 -14.88 1.54 -35.22
CA GLY A 418 -14.38 0.71 -34.11
C GLY A 418 -13.39 -0.38 -34.52
N GLN A 419 -13.11 -0.47 -35.83
CA GLN A 419 -12.23 -1.49 -36.39
C GLN A 419 -10.75 -1.15 -36.26
N CYS A 420 -9.91 -2.16 -36.12
CA CYS A 420 -8.46 -2.01 -36.03
C CYS A 420 -7.79 -2.56 -37.31
N LEU A 421 -7.30 -1.65 -38.16
CA LEU A 421 -6.73 -1.94 -39.48
C LEU A 421 -5.20 -1.93 -39.51
#